data_AF-A0A1V6B8J6-F1
#
_entry.id   AF-A0A1V6B8J6-F1
#
_cell.length_a   1.000
_cell.length_b   1.000
_cell.length_c   1.000
_cell.angle_alpha   90.00
_cell.angle_beta   90.00
_cell.angle_gamma   90.00
#
_symmetry.space_group_name_H-M   'P 1'
#
loop_
_entity.id
_entity.type
_entity.pdbx_description
1 polymer ?
#
loop_
_entity_poly.entity_id
_entity_poly.type
_entity_poly.pdbx_seq_one_letter_code
_entity_poly.pdbx_strand_id
1 'polypeptide(L)'
;MAQENITMQQTLDYMNEKFGGKYVISINYGVVIASYFDGSEKYREDQASIKDLDTARVYYNSKTKMLIVGCANPQKKCVTREFLGKRLFYGRISFPVSYSQKTTDGLVKAFKHMIRLVNEKNYQSNEPFE
;
A
#
# COMPACT_ATOMS: atom_id res chain seq x y z
N MET A 1 21.26 22.30 -4.02
CA MET A 1 20.46 21.51 -4.98
C MET A 1 19.04 21.52 -4.48
N ALA A 2 18.07 21.98 -5.26
CA ALA A 2 16.67 21.89 -4.87
C ALA A 2 16.28 20.40 -4.86
N GLN A 3 15.80 19.89 -3.73
CA GLN A 3 15.43 18.49 -3.59
C GLN A 3 14.06 18.30 -4.25
N GLU A 4 14.01 17.46 -5.30
CA GLU A 4 12.77 17.20 -6.04
C GLU A 4 11.74 16.46 -5.19
N ASN A 5 10.47 16.78 -5.42
CA ASN A 5 9.35 16.13 -4.73
C ASN A 5 9.21 14.68 -5.19
N ILE A 6 8.96 13.77 -4.25
CA ILE A 6 8.71 12.36 -4.54
C ILE A 6 7.36 12.25 -5.23
N THR A 7 7.38 11.63 -6.41
CA THR A 7 6.19 11.41 -7.24
C THR A 7 5.47 10.13 -6.87
N MET A 8 4.27 9.94 -7.42
CA MET A 8 3.55 8.67 -7.33
C MET A 8 4.38 7.51 -7.88
N GLN A 9 5.03 7.69 -9.03
CA GLN A 9 5.82 6.64 -9.67
C GLN A 9 7.00 6.23 -8.78
N GLN A 10 7.77 7.19 -8.26
CA GLN A 10 8.89 6.90 -7.34
C GLN A 10 8.41 6.21 -6.05
N THR A 11 7.20 6.53 -5.58
CA THR A 11 6.58 5.83 -4.44
C THR A 11 6.29 4.37 -4.78
N LEU A 12 5.73 4.09 -5.95
CA LEU A 12 5.44 2.73 -6.43
C LEU A 12 6.73 1.94 -6.67
N ASP A 13 7.74 2.56 -7.29
CA ASP A 13 9.03 1.93 -7.58
C ASP A 13 9.70 1.49 -6.27
N TYR A 14 9.75 2.37 -5.26
CA TYR A 14 10.26 2.04 -3.94
C TYR A 14 9.50 0.86 -3.31
N MET A 15 8.16 0.89 -3.30
CA MET A 15 7.37 -0.19 -2.70
C MET A 15 7.61 -1.53 -3.41
N ASN A 16 7.63 -1.54 -4.74
CA ASN A 16 7.82 -2.74 -5.55
C ASN A 16 9.24 -3.29 -5.44
N GLU A 17 10.26 -2.42 -5.35
CA GLU A 17 11.64 -2.83 -5.06
C GLU A 17 11.71 -3.55 -3.71
N LYS A 18 11.14 -2.98 -2.64
CA LYS A 18 11.18 -3.60 -1.30
C LYS A 18 10.35 -4.87 -1.21
N PHE A 19 9.25 -4.97 -1.95
CA PHE A 19 8.44 -6.18 -1.98
C PHE A 19 9.06 -7.32 -2.80
N GLY A 20 10.02 -7.03 -3.69
CA GLY A 20 10.81 -8.05 -4.38
C GLY A 20 9.96 -9.04 -5.18
N GLY A 21 8.87 -8.57 -5.78
CA GLY A 21 7.95 -9.38 -6.59
C GLY A 21 6.94 -10.23 -5.81
N LYS A 22 7.13 -10.43 -4.50
CA LYS A 22 6.15 -11.14 -3.65
C LYS A 22 4.80 -10.44 -3.64
N TYR A 23 4.85 -9.11 -3.60
CA TYR A 23 3.71 -8.22 -3.76
C TYR A 23 4.03 -7.22 -4.86
N VAL A 24 3.08 -6.99 -5.76
CA VAL A 24 3.18 -5.96 -6.80
C VAL A 24 2.07 -4.95 -6.56
N ILE A 25 2.46 -3.70 -6.37
CA ILE A 25 1.58 -2.55 -6.18
C ILE A 25 1.52 -1.77 -7.49
N SER A 26 0.31 -1.53 -7.96
CA SER A 26 0.05 -0.69 -9.12
C SER A 26 -1.13 0.23 -8.83
N ILE A 27 -1.27 1.29 -9.63
CA ILE A 27 -2.40 2.19 -9.56
C ILE A 27 -3.05 2.27 -10.93
N ASN A 28 -4.37 2.12 -10.97
CA ASN A 28 -5.15 2.29 -12.17
C ASN A 28 -6.36 3.20 -11.87
N TYR A 29 -6.46 4.34 -12.55
CA TYR A 29 -7.54 5.33 -12.37
C TYR A 29 -7.87 5.66 -10.88
N GLY A 30 -6.85 5.81 -10.03
CA GLY A 30 -7.03 6.12 -8.60
C GLY A 30 -7.40 4.93 -7.70
N VAL A 31 -7.42 3.71 -8.25
CA VAL A 31 -7.53 2.45 -7.52
C VAL A 31 -6.13 1.89 -7.32
N VAL A 32 -5.76 1.61 -6.07
CA VAL A 32 -4.56 0.82 -5.77
C VAL A 32 -4.91 -0.67 -5.93
N ILE A 33 -4.05 -1.38 -6.64
CA ILE A 33 -4.13 -2.82 -6.87
C ILE A 33 -2.89 -3.44 -6.26
N ALA A 34 -3.09 -4.35 -5.31
CA ALA A 34 -2.04 -5.12 -4.67
C ALA A 34 -2.20 -6.59 -5.08
N SER A 35 -1.32 -7.06 -5.95
CA SER A 35 -1.27 -8.45 -6.41
C SER A 35 -0.27 -9.24 -5.55
N TYR A 36 -0.66 -10.45 -5.15
CA TYR A 36 0.12 -11.33 -4.28
C TYR A 36 0.52 -12.58 -5.05
N PHE A 37 1.79 -12.94 -4.96
CA PHE A 37 2.38 -14.04 -5.71
C PHE A 37 3.01 -15.08 -4.79
N ASP A 38 2.90 -16.34 -5.21
CA ASP A 38 3.73 -17.45 -4.71
C ASP A 38 4.54 -17.96 -5.91
N GLY A 39 5.84 -17.63 -5.93
CA GLY A 39 6.64 -17.73 -7.15
C GLY A 39 6.08 -16.84 -8.26
N SER A 40 5.73 -17.45 -9.40
CA SER A 40 5.13 -16.76 -10.55
C SER A 40 3.59 -16.77 -10.54
N GLU A 41 2.96 -17.48 -9.60
CA GLU A 41 1.50 -17.66 -9.60
C GLU A 41 0.82 -16.59 -8.75
N LYS A 42 -0.09 -15.82 -9.37
CA LYS A 42 -0.93 -14.85 -8.65
C LYS A 42 -2.05 -15.58 -7.92
N TYR A 43 -2.04 -15.56 -6.60
CA TYR A 43 -3.05 -16.24 -5.79
C TYR A 43 -4.10 -15.30 -5.17
N ARG A 44 -3.78 -14.00 -5.06
CA ARG A 44 -4.67 -12.98 -4.46
C ARG A 44 -4.47 -11.62 -5.11
N GLU A 45 -5.55 -10.85 -5.20
CA GLU A 45 -5.51 -9.45 -5.57
C GLU A 45 -6.43 -8.64 -4.66
N ASP A 46 -5.91 -7.55 -4.09
CA ASP A 46 -6.70 -6.59 -3.33
C ASP A 46 -6.79 -5.28 -4.13
N GLN A 47 -7.99 -4.75 -4.28
CA GLN A 47 -8.26 -3.47 -4.94
C GLN A 47 -8.99 -2.52 -3.99
N ALA A 48 -8.57 -1.26 -3.96
CA ALA A 48 -9.26 -0.21 -3.22
C ALA A 48 -9.10 1.15 -3.89
N SER A 49 -10.15 1.96 -3.89
CA SER A 49 -10.03 3.38 -4.19
C SER A 49 -9.09 4.03 -3.16
N ILE A 50 -8.07 4.75 -3.62
CA ILE A 50 -7.12 5.44 -2.71
C ILE A 50 -7.85 6.49 -1.86
N LYS A 51 -8.96 7.04 -2.36
CA LYS A 51 -9.82 7.99 -1.63
C LYS A 51 -10.50 7.39 -0.40
N ASP A 52 -10.67 6.08 -0.38
CA ASP A 52 -11.33 5.38 0.73
C ASP A 52 -10.34 4.84 1.77
N LEU A 53 -9.03 5.05 1.56
CA LEU A 53 -7.96 4.67 2.48
C LEU A 53 -7.59 5.82 3.41
N ASP A 54 -7.08 5.48 4.59
CA ASP A 54 -6.76 6.44 5.64
C ASP A 54 -5.31 6.26 6.13
N THR A 55 -4.55 7.34 6.10
CA THR A 55 -3.14 7.38 6.53
C THR A 55 -2.98 7.04 8.01
N ALA A 56 -3.96 7.40 8.87
CA ALA A 56 -3.94 7.03 10.28
C ALA A 56 -4.09 5.52 10.50
N ARG A 57 -4.57 4.80 9.47
CA ARG A 57 -4.79 3.35 9.47
C ARG A 57 -3.76 2.60 8.62
N VAL A 58 -2.63 3.26 8.32
CA VAL A 58 -1.45 2.62 7.74
C VAL A 58 -0.41 2.41 8.84
N TYR A 59 -0.17 1.15 9.20
CA TYR A 59 0.75 0.80 10.27
C TYR A 59 1.27 -0.63 10.14
N TYR A 60 2.40 -0.91 10.79
CA TYR A 60 2.89 -2.27 10.99
C TYR A 60 2.40 -2.82 12.33
N ASN A 61 1.83 -4.02 12.30
CA ASN A 61 1.48 -4.78 13.48
C ASN A 61 2.57 -5.81 13.76
N SER A 62 3.39 -5.57 14.77
CA SER A 62 4.50 -6.44 15.16
C SER A 62 4.06 -7.81 15.71
N LYS A 63 2.88 -7.89 16.34
CA LYS A 63 2.34 -9.15 16.88
C LYS A 63 1.97 -10.12 15.76
N THR A 64 1.35 -9.61 14.69
CA THR A 64 0.93 -10.42 13.54
C THR A 64 1.93 -10.40 12.38
N LYS A 65 2.99 -9.59 12.48
CA LYS A 65 3.98 -9.34 11.42
C LYS A 65 3.33 -8.92 10.09
N MET A 66 2.38 -7.99 10.17
CA MET A 66 1.64 -7.50 9.00
C MET A 66 1.73 -5.99 8.86
N LEU A 67 2.06 -5.52 7.65
CA LEU A 67 1.79 -4.15 7.24
C LEU A 67 0.33 -4.05 6.84
N ILE A 68 -0.39 -3.10 7.43
CA ILE A 68 -1.82 -2.87 7.25
C ILE A 68 -2.04 -1.54 6.53
N VAL A 69 -2.92 -1.54 5.54
CA VAL A 69 -3.44 -0.34 4.87
C VAL A 69 -4.96 -0.37 5.01
N GLY A 70 -5.50 0.44 5.93
CA GLY A 70 -6.91 0.39 6.31
C GLY A 70 -7.80 1.36 5.56
N CYS A 71 -9.08 0.96 5.41
CA CYS A 71 -10.15 1.85 4.97
C CYS A 71 -10.42 2.93 6.03
N ALA A 72 -10.76 4.15 5.59
CA ALA A 72 -11.22 5.23 6.45
C ALA A 72 -12.44 4.80 7.30
N ASN A 73 -13.41 4.13 6.65
CA ASN A 73 -14.51 3.47 7.34
C ASN A 73 -14.39 1.93 7.24
N PRO A 74 -13.88 1.24 8.27
CA PRO A 74 -13.70 -0.21 8.23
C PRO A 74 -15.02 -0.99 8.21
N GLN A 75 -16.13 -0.41 8.70
CA GLN A 75 -17.45 -1.08 8.66
C GLN A 75 -17.99 -1.15 7.22
N LYS A 76 -17.67 -0.14 6.39
CA LYS A 76 -18.08 -0.10 4.98
C LYS A 76 -17.25 -0.99 4.04
N LYS A 77 -16.11 -1.51 4.51
CA LYS A 77 -15.23 -2.43 3.76
C LYS A 77 -14.93 -1.95 2.32
N CYS A 78 -13.98 -1.03 2.19
CA CYS A 78 -13.58 -0.43 0.91
C CYS A 78 -12.68 -1.31 0.01
N VAL A 79 -12.18 -2.44 0.52
CA VAL A 79 -11.26 -3.31 -0.23
C VAL A 79 -12.06 -4.45 -0.85
N THR A 80 -11.94 -4.60 -2.17
CA THR A 80 -12.36 -5.80 -2.88
C THR A 80 -11.18 -6.75 -2.97
N ARG A 81 -11.34 -7.98 -2.49
CA ARG A 81 -10.33 -9.05 -2.59
C ARG A 81 -10.81 -10.13 -3.53
N GLU A 82 -9.97 -10.45 -4.50
CA GLU A 82 -10.08 -11.67 -5.30
C GLU A 82 -9.09 -12.71 -4.76
N PHE A 83 -9.59 -13.90 -4.42
CA PHE A 83 -8.80 -15.01 -3.92
C PHE A 83 -9.43 -16.32 -4.37
N LEU A 84 -8.68 -17.14 -5.13
CA LEU A 84 -9.13 -18.44 -5.64
C LEU A 84 -10.52 -18.38 -6.31
N GLY A 85 -10.73 -17.39 -7.18
CA GLY A 85 -11.99 -17.20 -7.93
C GLY A 85 -13.16 -16.64 -7.09
N LYS A 86 -12.94 -16.30 -5.82
CA LYS A 86 -13.95 -15.67 -4.96
C LYS A 86 -13.67 -14.18 -4.77
N ARG A 87 -14.72 -13.37 -4.85
CA ARG A 87 -14.68 -11.94 -4.56
C ARG A 87 -15.31 -11.66 -3.19
N LEU A 88 -14.55 -11.03 -2.30
CA LEU A 88 -14.94 -10.72 -0.92
C LEU A 88 -14.58 -9.28 -0.55
N PHE A 89 -15.27 -8.70 0.41
CA PHE A 89 -15.04 -7.32 0.87
C PHE A 89 -14.35 -7.27 2.23
N TYR A 90 -13.35 -6.40 2.36
CA TYR A 90 -12.53 -6.23 3.56
C TYR A 90 -12.35 -4.77 3.95
N GLY A 91 -12.08 -4.52 5.23
CA GLY A 91 -11.77 -3.20 5.77
C GLY A 91 -10.30 -2.78 5.67
N ARG A 92 -9.45 -3.61 5.05
CA ARG A 92 -8.00 -3.37 4.93
C ARG A 92 -7.34 -4.26 3.88
N ILE A 93 -6.25 -3.76 3.31
CA ILE A 93 -5.21 -4.53 2.62
C ILE A 93 -4.17 -4.92 3.68
N SER A 94 -3.64 -6.14 3.60
CA SER A 94 -2.68 -6.64 4.58
C SER A 94 -1.58 -7.46 3.93
N PHE A 95 -0.33 -7.08 4.22
CA PHE A 95 0.88 -7.67 3.70
C PHE A 95 1.68 -8.35 4.82
N PRO A 96 1.82 -9.69 4.80
CA PRO A 96 2.77 -10.38 5.65
C PRO A 96 4.22 -9.97 5.32
N VAL A 97 4.88 -9.28 6.24
CA VAL A 97 6.24 -8.74 6.01
C VAL A 97 7.20 -9.19 7.10
N SER A 98 8.45 -9.41 6.71
CA SER A 98 9.54 -9.84 7.60
C SER A 98 10.84 -9.10 7.25
N TYR A 99 10.72 -7.79 7.03
CA TYR A 99 11.85 -6.91 6.73
C TYR A 99 12.45 -6.32 8.00
N SER A 100 13.55 -5.56 7.85
CA SER A 100 14.06 -4.73 8.94
C SER A 100 13.00 -3.71 9.41
N GLN A 101 13.13 -3.20 10.64
CA GLN A 101 12.26 -2.14 11.14
C GLN A 101 12.31 -0.90 10.23
N LYS A 102 13.52 -0.52 9.80
CA LYS A 102 13.76 0.60 8.88
C LYS A 102 12.94 0.48 7.59
N THR A 103 13.03 -0.68 6.91
CA THR A 103 12.31 -0.94 5.67
C THR A 103 10.80 -1.01 5.88
N THR A 104 10.37 -1.58 7.01
CA THR A 104 8.96 -1.66 7.36
C THR A 104 8.36 -0.28 7.59
N ASP A 105 9.07 0.60 8.30
CA ASP A 105 8.67 1.99 8.51
C ASP A 105 8.68 2.78 7.19
N GLY A 106 9.68 2.55 6.33
CA GLY A 106 9.73 3.15 5.00
C GLY A 106 8.55 2.73 4.12
N LEU A 107 8.14 1.47 4.15
CA LEU A 107 6.92 1.00 3.46
C LEU A 107 5.66 1.67 4.03
N VAL A 108 5.56 1.82 5.36
CA VAL A 108 4.45 2.56 6.00
C VAL A 108 4.43 4.01 5.53
N LYS A 109 5.59 4.69 5.48
CA LYS A 109 5.70 6.06 4.95
C LYS A 109 5.29 6.13 3.48
N ALA A 110 5.72 5.17 2.66
CA ALA A 110 5.39 5.12 1.23
C ALA A 110 3.88 4.98 0.98
N PHE A 111 3.20 4.07 1.69
CA PHE A 111 1.74 3.96 1.59
C PHE A 111 1.02 5.22 2.06
N LYS A 112 1.48 5.84 3.16
CA LYS A 112 0.92 7.13 3.59
C LYS A 112 1.13 8.20 2.53
N HIS A 113 2.34 8.31 2.00
CA HIS A 113 2.68 9.26 0.93
C HIS A 113 1.76 9.09 -0.29
N MET A 114 1.58 7.86 -0.78
CA MET A 114 0.65 7.52 -1.86
C MET A 114 -0.78 8.01 -1.58
N ILE A 115 -1.31 7.77 -0.38
CA ILE A 115 -2.66 8.19 -0.01
C ILE A 115 -2.77 9.72 0.02
N ARG A 116 -1.78 10.41 0.59
CA ARG A 116 -1.76 11.87 0.69
C ARG A 116 -1.67 12.54 -0.67
N LEU A 117 -0.87 12.01 -1.60
CA LEU A 117 -0.78 12.52 -2.98
C LEU A 117 -2.15 12.58 -3.69
N VAL A 118 -3.07 11.67 -3.34
CA VAL A 118 -4.41 11.63 -3.93
C VAL A 118 -5.44 12.45 -3.14
N ASN A 119 -5.34 12.43 -1.81
CA ASN A 119 -6.41 12.94 -0.93
C ASN A 119 -6.15 14.37 -0.41
N GLU A 120 -4.90 14.84 -0.40
CA GLU A 120 -4.53 16.15 0.10
C GLU A 120 -4.20 17.11 -1.04
N LYS A 121 -4.96 18.20 -1.16
CA LYS A 121 -4.72 19.22 -2.17
C LYS A 121 -3.35 19.87 -1.94
N ASN A 122 -2.55 19.94 -2.98
CA ASN A 122 -1.20 20.53 -2.98
C ASN A 122 -0.18 19.82 -2.06
N TYR A 123 -0.43 18.57 -1.67
CA TYR A 123 0.56 17.81 -0.90
C TYR A 123 1.82 17.56 -1.72
N GLN A 124 2.96 17.80 -1.09
CA GLN A 124 4.30 17.55 -1.63
C GLN A 124 5.19 17.05 -0.49
N SER A 125 6.09 16.13 -0.79
CA SER A 125 7.13 15.69 0.13
C SER A 125 8.39 15.36 -0.63
N ASN A 126 9.53 15.71 -0.04
CA ASN A 126 10.86 15.32 -0.49
C ASN A 126 11.58 14.45 0.55
N GLU A 127 10.87 14.07 1.63
CA GLU A 127 11.42 13.24 2.70
C GLU A 127 11.66 11.81 2.20
N PRO A 128 12.89 11.28 2.27
CA PRO A 128 13.16 9.88 1.96
C PRO A 128 12.36 8.92 2.83
N PHE A 129 12.02 7.76 2.27
CA PHE A 129 11.34 6.70 3.03
C PHE A 129 12.27 5.99 4.04
N GLU A 130 13.58 6.00 3.78
CA GLU A 130 14.65 5.34 4.56
C GLU A 130 15.91 6.20 4.67
#